data_AF-A0A1L5NQH8-F1
#
_entry.id   AF-A0A1L5NQH8-F1
#
_cell.length_a   1.000
_cell.length_b   1.000
_cell.length_c   1.000
_cell.angle_alpha   90.00
_cell.angle_beta   90.00
_cell.angle_gamma   90.00
#
_symmetry.space_group_name_H-M   'P 1'
#
loop_
_entity.id
_entity.type
_entity.pdbx_description
1 polymer ?
#
loop_
_entity_poly.entity_id
_entity_poly.type
_entity_poly.pdbx_seq_one_letter_code
_entity_poly.pdbx_strand_id
1 'polypeptide(L)' 'MTWKLSPFERSCLWWISVGRSVAEIALLEGKGEAEIRLCLDRAVVSLGATSMEDALKKANLLRSDRLIVPR' A
#
# COMPACT_ATOMS: atom_id res chain seq x y z
N MET A 1 6.73 13.94 9.60
CA MET A 1 5.55 13.12 9.22
C MET A 1 5.66 11.78 9.91
N THR A 2 4.83 11.52 10.93
CA THR A 2 4.72 10.22 11.59
C THR A 2 4.14 9.21 10.60
N TRP A 3 4.91 8.18 10.29
CA TRP A 3 4.51 7.14 9.36
C TRP A 3 3.40 6.34 10.06
N LYS A 4 2.15 6.51 9.61
CA LYS A 4 0.95 5.88 10.21
C LYS A 4 0.87 4.36 9.99
N LEU A 5 1.70 3.83 9.11
CA LEU A 5 1.70 2.42 8.72
C LEU A 5 2.94 1.73 9.25
N SER A 6 2.77 0.48 9.65
CA SER A 6 3.90 -0.44 9.82
C SER A 6 4.63 -0.66 8.49
N PRO A 7 5.91 -1.08 8.53
CA PRO A 7 6.67 -1.40 7.32
C PRO A 7 5.95 -2.43 6.45
N PHE A 8 5.31 -3.43 7.06
CA PHE A 8 4.60 -4.49 6.37
C PHE A 8 3.33 -4.00 5.64
N GLU A 9 2.53 -3.15 6.29
CA GLU A 9 1.37 -2.50 5.65
C GLU A 9 1.77 -1.63 4.47
N ARG A 10 2.89 -0.91 4.60
CA ARG A 10 3.46 -0.14 3.50
C ARG A 10 3.90 -1.00 2.33
N SER A 11 4.58 -2.11 2.58
CA SER A 11 4.99 -3.06 1.52
C SER A 11 3.78 -3.62 0.79
N CYS A 12 2.75 -4.07 1.53
CA CYS A 12 1.52 -4.60 0.93
C CYS A 12 0.81 -3.56 0.05
N LEU A 13 0.65 -2.32 0.52
CA LEU A 13 0.07 -1.24 -0.29
C LEU A 13 0.94 -0.88 -1.50
N TRP A 14 2.26 -0.90 -1.36
CA TRP A 14 3.16 -0.63 -2.48
C TRP A 14 3.04 -1.68 -3.58
N TRP A 15 2.94 -2.97 -3.22
CA TRP A 15 2.72 -4.04 -4.19
C TRP A 15 1.38 -3.89 -4.94
N ILE A 16 0.30 -3.53 -4.23
CA ILE A 16 -0.98 -3.21 -4.87
C ILE A 16 -0.81 -2.02 -5.84
N SER A 17 -0.06 -0.99 -5.44
CA SER A 17 0.19 0.19 -6.28
C SER A 17 0.91 -0.13 -7.60
N VAL A 18 1.72 -1.19 -7.63
CA VAL A 18 2.42 -1.66 -8.85
C VAL A 18 1.63 -2.75 -9.60
N GLY A 19 0.39 -3.03 -9.18
CA GLY A 19 -0.54 -3.92 -9.87
C GLY A 19 -0.40 -5.41 -9.51
N ARG A 20 0.18 -5.75 -8.36
CA ARG A 20 0.21 -7.15 -7.88
C ARG A 20 -1.10 -7.54 -7.22
N SER A 21 -1.48 -8.80 -7.40
CA SER A 21 -2.63 -9.41 -6.74
C SER A 21 -2.30 -9.89 -5.32
N VAL A 22 -3.31 -10.05 -4.46
CA VAL A 22 -3.15 -10.57 -3.08
C VAL A 22 -2.40 -11.90 -3.05
N ALA A 23 -2.68 -12.81 -3.98
CA ALA A 23 -2.00 -14.10 -4.09
C ALA A 23 -0.51 -13.96 -4.43
N GLU A 24 -0.15 -13.05 -5.34
CA GLU A 24 1.25 -12.78 -5.68
C GLU A 24 1.99 -12.15 -4.49
N ILE A 25 1.35 -11.22 -3.78
CA ILE A 25 1.92 -10.57 -2.58
C ILE A 25 2.13 -11.61 -1.48
N ALA A 26 1.19 -12.52 -1.28
CA ALA A 26 1.32 -13.61 -0.31
C ALA A 26 2.57 -14.46 -0.59
N LEU A 27 2.84 -14.78 -1.86
CA LEU A 27 4.06 -15.48 -2.27
C LEU A 27 5.33 -14.64 -2.03
N LEU A 28 5.30 -13.35 -2.37
CA LEU A 28 6.45 -12.44 -2.23
C LEU A 28 6.84 -12.17 -0.77
N GLU A 29 5.84 -11.99 0.10
CA GLU A 29 6.03 -11.68 1.52
C GLU A 29 6.17 -12.95 2.38
N GLY A 30 5.99 -14.14 1.80
CA GLY A 30 6.03 -15.42 2.54
C GLY A 30 4.89 -15.55 3.54
N LYS A 31 3.71 -15.05 3.19
CA LYS A 31 2.53 -14.92 4.05
C LYS A 31 1.32 -15.61 3.44
N GLY A 32 0.29 -15.86 4.25
CA GLY A 32 -0.99 -16.34 3.74
C GLY A 32 -1.81 -15.19 3.13
N GLU A 33 -2.63 -15.48 2.12
CA GLU A 33 -3.48 -14.43 1.52
C GLU A 33 -4.42 -13.75 2.53
N ALA A 34 -4.87 -14.49 3.56
CA ALA A 34 -5.68 -13.93 4.64
C ALA A 34 -4.93 -12.88 5.46
N GLU A 35 -3.63 -13.10 5.71
CA GLU A 35 -2.76 -12.11 6.37
C GLU A 35 -2.58 -10.87 5.48
N ILE A 36 -2.40 -11.05 4.17
CA ILE A 36 -2.28 -9.93 3.23
C ILE A 36 -3.57 -9.11 3.19
N ARG A 37 -4.74 -9.75 3.14
CA ARG A 37 -6.04 -9.04 3.19
C ARG A 37 -6.21 -8.25 4.48
N LEU A 38 -5.87 -8.85 5.61
CA LEU A 38 -5.93 -8.17 6.91
C LEU A 38 -4.95 -7.00 6.98
N CYS A 39 -3.75 -7.16 6.42
CA CYS A 39 -2.75 -6.10 6.33
C CYS A 39 -3.25 -4.90 5.52
N LEU A 40 -3.86 -5.16 4.36
CA LEU A 40 -4.43 -4.11 3.50
C LEU A 40 -5.61 -3.40 4.17
N ASP A 41 -6.50 -4.14 4.85
CA ASP A 41 -7.62 -3.58 5.61
C ASP A 41 -7.13 -2.65 6.73
N ARG A 42 -6.17 -3.12 7.53
CA ARG A 42 -5.53 -2.29 8.57
C ARG A 42 -4.85 -1.06 7.99
N ALA A 43 -4.23 -1.18 6.82
CA ALA A 43 -3.60 -0.04 6.17
C ALA A 43 -4.63 1.02 5.74
N VAL A 44 -5.79 0.60 5.21
CA VAL A 44 -6.92 1.49 4.89
C VAL A 44 -7.42 2.20 6.15
N VAL A 45 -7.67 1.46 7.23
CA VAL A 45 -8.13 2.02 8.51
C VAL A 45 -7.11 2.98 9.11
N SER A 46 -5.83 2.61 9.13
CA SER A 46 -4.74 3.43 9.69
C SER A 46 -4.56 4.75 8.94
N LEU A 47 -4.75 4.73 7.62
CA LEU A 47 -4.74 5.93 6.79
C LEU A 47 -6.01 6.77 6.91
N GLY A 48 -7.08 6.24 7.52
CA GLY A 48 -8.40 6.86 7.51
C GLY A 48 -8.93 6.99 6.09
N ALA A 49 -8.74 5.94 5.30
CA ALA A 49 -9.21 5.85 3.92
C ALA A 49 -10.56 5.14 3.84
N THR A 50 -11.34 5.47 2.81
CA THR A 50 -12.65 4.83 2.57
C THR A 50 -12.58 3.70 1.55
N SER A 51 -11.52 3.67 0.74
CA SER A 51 -11.28 2.69 -0.31
C SER A 51 -9.79 2.43 -0.49
N MET A 52 -9.44 1.33 -1.16
CA MET A 52 -8.04 1.00 -1.44
C MET A 52 -7.35 2.07 -2.31
N GLU A 53 -8.04 2.60 -3.32
CA GLU A 53 -7.50 3.71 -4.13
C GLU A 53 -7.23 4.98 -3.31
N ASP A 54 -8.11 5.29 -2.35
CA ASP A 54 -7.94 6.43 -1.44
C ASP A 54 -6.78 6.20 -0.47
N ALA A 55 -6.61 4.97 0.03
CA ALA A 55 -5.44 4.58 0.82
C ALA A 55 -4.14 4.74 0.03
N LEU A 56 -4.10 4.34 -1.25
CA LEU A 56 -2.92 4.53 -2.11
C LEU A 56 -2.59 6.00 -2.33
N LYS A 57 -3.59 6.87 -2.50
CA LYS A 57 -3.40 8.33 -2.59
C LYS A 57 -2.87 8.91 -1.28
N LYS A 58 -3.47 8.56 -0.13
CA LYS A 58 -3.04 9.02 1.20
C LYS A 58 -1.66 8.50 1.60
N ALA A 59 -1.27 7.33 1.10
CA ALA A 59 0.07 6.78 1.28
C ALA A 59 1.12 7.42 0.35
N ASN A 60 0.73 8.36 -0.52
CA ASN A 60 1.56 8.93 -1.60
C ASN A 60 2.16 7.86 -2.52
N LEU A 61 1.46 6.73 -2.70
CA LEU A 61 1.86 5.63 -3.58
C LEU A 61 1.28 5.80 -4.98
N LEU A 62 0.10 6.44 -5.09
CA LEU A 62 -0.37 6.96 -6.37
C LEU A 62 0.50 8.16 -6.76
N ARG A 63 1.38 7.95 -7.74
CA ARG A 63 2.26 8.98 -8.29
C ARG A 63 1.43 10.06 -9.00
N SER A 64 1.16 11.16 -8.32
CA SER A 64 0.79 12.44 -8.93
C SER A 64 1.75 13.55 -8.51
N ASP A 65 3.06 13.25 -8.46
CA ASP A 65 4.11 14.26 -8.70
C ASP A 65 5.46 13.56 -8.91
N ARG A 66 5.78 13.21 -10.16
CA ARG A 66 7.16 13.43 -10.60
C ARG A 66 7.11 14.70 -11.42
N LEU A 67 7.14 15.86 -10.78
CA LEU A 67 7.82 17.00 -11.37
C LEU A 67 9.27 16.55 -11.60
N ILE A 68 9.50 16.06 -12.81
CA ILE A 68 10.77 16.24 -13.48
C ILE A 68 11.14 17.71 -13.33
N VAL A 69 12.04 18.02 -12.41
CA VAL A 69 12.86 19.23 -12.50
C VAL A 69 13.94 18.93 -13.55
N PRO A 70 13.87 19.51 -14.77
CA PRO A 70 15.03 19.49 -15.64
C PRO A 70 16.12 20.35 -14.97
N ARG A 71 17.32 19.78 -14.83
CA ARG A 71 18.54 20.52 -14.49
C ARG A 71 19.26 20.90 -15.78
#